data_AF-A0AA36HZW3-F1
#
_entry.id   AF-A0AA36HZW3-F1
#
_cell.length_a   1.000
_cell.length_b   1.000
_cell.length_c   1.000
_cell.angle_alpha   90.00
_cell.angle_beta   90.00
_cell.angle_gamma   90.00
#
_symmetry.space_group_name_H-M   'P 1'
#
loop_
_entity.id
_entity.type
_entity.pdbx_description
1 polymer ?
#
loop_
_entity_poly.entity_id
_entity_poly.type
_entity_poly.pdbx_seq_one_letter_code
_entity_poly.pdbx_strand_id
1 'polypeptide(L)'
;MVYFASCGVPSKYGSWGLIEALDQPRENAYKYQAVMNFLNSSARPGYCHAPEDVNYEAPDCASADECSGKGLCGLDDQCYCYRGYSGTSCLDASYTDYSACGYRCTFDQGICEVSAVIGNLRSWHCNCRAEYHGGTCSKFSCSNGCNQRGHCIAANVCSCFRGFRGGECEIDCGCGHHGQCDANNECICDQGWRKSANGGCEWDCSTVDSLGCIGPGESACAGCTYGTCVAGACQCWAGYHGASCASRNASLLAHGEAAFGINVALTPSTFVDVMKTSRRWTSIWDADTQPGQFSYQSGTVMWSSRQYEWGNGQAITQDADGYVTSLEKDQSVITLTLRDVCLHAPKGRYVVTYDGDGELDFGFDAVPAAFQKGRIDVDFTPTCRRECWFDKAGWLAYCSDNGIGITIRRVNPANPLRNIQIIMPGFFATHEHEPFHPWFLKNLERFSTVRFMDWTHANSESWQSEGAPRTNRSEPCDP
;
A
#
# COMPACT_ATOMS: atom_id res chain seq x y z
N MET A 1 43.53 -28.97 5.35
CA MET A 1 42.06 -28.80 5.27
C MET A 1 41.60 -28.11 6.55
N VAL A 2 41.42 -26.79 6.46
CA VAL A 2 40.63 -25.95 7.38
C VAL A 2 39.74 -25.10 6.47
N TYR A 3 38.53 -24.88 6.97
CA TYR A 3 37.31 -24.44 6.31
C TYR A 3 37.21 -22.91 6.25
N PHE A 4 36.61 -22.35 5.20
CA PHE A 4 35.75 -21.16 5.32
C PHE A 4 34.60 -21.21 4.30
N ALA A 5 33.39 -21.22 4.85
CA ALA A 5 32.19 -20.64 4.24
C ALA A 5 32.15 -19.15 4.61
N SER A 6 31.64 -18.30 3.72
CA SER A 6 31.10 -17.01 4.14
C SER A 6 29.77 -17.28 4.85
N CYS A 7 29.83 -17.36 6.17
CA CYS A 7 28.72 -17.18 7.09
C CYS A 7 29.03 -15.93 7.90
N GLY A 8 28.03 -15.09 8.19
CA GLY A 8 28.17 -13.96 9.10
C GLY A 8 28.51 -14.38 10.54
N VAL A 9 28.75 -13.38 11.40
CA VAL A 9 29.11 -13.57 12.82
C VAL A 9 28.06 -14.43 13.56
N PRO A 10 28.47 -15.45 14.34
CA PRO A 10 27.54 -16.38 15.00
C PRO A 10 26.60 -15.69 16.01
N SER A 11 25.32 -16.07 15.98
CA SER A 11 24.33 -15.73 17.01
C SER A 11 23.37 -16.90 17.27
N LYS A 12 22.57 -16.78 18.34
CA LYS A 12 21.61 -17.80 18.82
C LYS A 12 20.54 -18.23 17.77
N TYR A 13 20.52 -17.65 16.56
CA TYR A 13 19.49 -17.89 15.54
C TYR A 13 19.98 -18.20 14.08
N GLY A 14 21.27 -18.53 13.81
CA GLY A 14 21.70 -19.41 12.66
C GLY A 14 22.49 -18.86 11.43
N SER A 15 23.08 -19.78 10.60
CA SER A 15 23.85 -19.61 9.33
C SER A 15 23.81 -20.90 8.42
N TRP A 16 24.03 -20.84 7.08
CA TRP A 16 23.69 -21.89 6.06
C TRP A 16 24.86 -22.51 5.22
N GLY A 17 24.72 -23.74 4.66
CA GLY A 17 25.76 -24.49 3.88
C GLY A 17 25.28 -25.40 2.70
N LEU A 18 26.22 -25.97 1.90
CA LEU A 18 25.98 -26.81 0.68
C LEU A 18 25.39 -28.21 0.96
N ILE A 19 25.61 -28.69 2.18
CA ILE A 19 24.91 -29.81 2.77
C ILE A 19 24.21 -29.25 4.01
N GLU A 20 22.97 -29.65 4.22
CA GLU A 20 22.10 -29.09 5.26
C GLU A 20 22.50 -29.56 6.67
N ALA A 21 23.27 -30.66 6.75
CA ALA A 21 23.88 -31.19 7.97
C ALA A 21 25.20 -31.91 7.65
N LEU A 22 26.12 -31.98 8.63
CA LEU A 22 27.45 -32.59 8.47
C LEU A 22 27.40 -34.10 8.13
N ASP A 23 26.33 -34.78 8.52
CA ASP A 23 26.09 -36.20 8.32
C ASP A 23 25.05 -36.48 7.22
N GLN A 24 24.60 -35.46 6.48
CA GLN A 24 23.67 -35.65 5.36
C GLN A 24 24.25 -36.65 4.36
N PRO A 25 23.54 -37.77 4.07
CA PRO A 25 23.98 -38.72 3.07
C PRO A 25 24.16 -38.01 1.73
N ARG A 26 25.31 -38.20 1.08
CA ARG A 26 25.69 -37.44 -0.12
C ARG A 26 24.77 -37.74 -1.29
N GLU A 27 24.17 -38.92 -1.30
CA GLU A 27 23.12 -39.38 -2.21
C GLU A 27 21.82 -38.57 -2.12
N ASN A 28 21.59 -37.88 -1.01
CA ASN A 28 20.42 -37.02 -0.77
C ASN A 28 20.77 -35.53 -0.71
N ALA A 29 22.03 -35.18 -0.95
CA ALA A 29 22.53 -33.81 -0.94
C ALA A 29 22.57 -33.24 -2.36
N TYR A 30 21.40 -32.96 -2.93
CA TYR A 30 21.25 -32.60 -4.35
C TYR A 30 22.02 -31.32 -4.75
N LYS A 31 22.16 -30.34 -3.83
CA LYS A 31 22.99 -29.14 -4.03
C LYS A 31 24.48 -29.50 -4.18
N TYR A 32 24.98 -30.38 -3.32
CA TYR A 32 26.36 -30.90 -3.39
C TYR A 32 26.59 -31.75 -4.65
N GLN A 33 25.65 -32.63 -5.01
CA GLN A 33 25.76 -33.45 -6.22
C GLN A 33 25.81 -32.62 -7.50
N ALA A 34 24.97 -31.59 -7.60
CA ALA A 34 24.96 -30.71 -8.76
C ALA A 34 26.33 -30.03 -8.97
N VAL A 35 26.94 -29.59 -7.87
CA VAL A 35 28.28 -28.98 -7.89
C VAL A 35 29.36 -30.01 -8.25
N MET A 36 29.32 -31.21 -7.67
CA MET A 36 30.30 -32.27 -7.99
C MET A 36 30.19 -32.77 -9.43
N ASN A 37 28.98 -32.87 -9.97
CA ASN A 37 28.74 -33.25 -11.36
C ASN A 37 29.32 -32.20 -12.32
N PHE A 38 29.15 -30.91 -12.00
CA PHE A 38 29.75 -29.81 -12.74
C PHE A 38 31.29 -29.81 -12.68
N LEU A 39 31.87 -30.09 -11.51
CA LEU A 39 33.33 -30.15 -11.36
C LEU A 39 33.93 -31.36 -12.09
N ASN A 40 33.30 -32.52 -12.00
CA ASN A 40 33.74 -33.74 -12.68
C ASN A 40 33.55 -33.65 -14.20
N SER A 41 32.56 -32.89 -14.69
CA SER A 41 32.42 -32.61 -16.12
C SER A 41 33.42 -31.57 -16.63
N SER A 42 34.07 -30.82 -15.74
CA SER A 42 34.95 -29.69 -16.07
C SER A 42 36.42 -29.95 -15.77
N ALA A 43 36.76 -31.03 -15.05
CA ALA A 43 38.14 -31.36 -14.71
C ALA A 43 38.88 -32.01 -15.90
N ARG A 44 39.79 -31.28 -16.54
CA ARG A 44 40.91 -31.86 -17.30
C ARG A 44 42.03 -32.30 -16.34
N PRO A 45 42.79 -33.38 -16.61
CA PRO A 45 43.90 -33.80 -15.76
C PRO A 45 44.97 -32.70 -15.76
N GLY A 46 45.34 -32.23 -14.57
CA GLY A 46 46.22 -31.09 -14.39
C GLY A 46 47.67 -31.33 -14.82
N TYR A 47 48.32 -30.22 -15.18
CA TYR A 47 49.76 -30.07 -15.02
C TYR A 47 49.98 -28.98 -13.96
N CYS A 48 50.50 -29.36 -12.80
CA CYS A 48 51.08 -28.44 -11.83
C CYS A 48 52.59 -28.66 -11.84
N HIS A 49 53.31 -27.79 -12.56
CA HIS A 49 54.70 -27.44 -12.27
C HIS A 49 54.95 -26.07 -12.88
N ALA A 50 55.27 -25.08 -12.06
CA ALA A 50 55.96 -23.87 -12.51
C ALA A 50 57.47 -24.12 -12.33
N PRO A 51 58.30 -24.03 -13.38
CA PRO A 51 59.72 -23.76 -13.21
C PRO A 51 59.91 -22.27 -12.93
N GLU A 52 60.76 -21.96 -11.97
CA GLU A 52 61.37 -20.65 -11.82
C GLU A 52 62.18 -20.35 -13.10
N ASP A 53 62.16 -19.07 -13.52
CA ASP A 53 62.82 -18.48 -14.70
C ASP A 53 62.09 -18.62 -16.05
N VAL A 54 61.05 -17.80 -16.24
CA VAL A 54 60.54 -17.47 -17.59
C VAL A 54 60.47 -15.95 -17.74
N ASN A 55 61.11 -15.45 -18.80
CA ASN A 55 61.01 -14.06 -19.24
C ASN A 55 59.53 -13.77 -19.54
N TYR A 56 58.89 -12.90 -18.76
CA TYR A 56 57.50 -12.52 -18.98
C TYR A 56 57.44 -11.61 -20.22
N GLU A 57 57.13 -12.18 -21.38
CA GLU A 57 56.51 -11.41 -22.45
C GLU A 57 55.08 -11.06 -22.02
N ALA A 58 54.70 -9.79 -22.18
CA ALA A 58 53.34 -9.38 -21.87
C ALA A 58 52.39 -10.04 -22.88
N PRO A 59 51.27 -10.62 -22.44
CA PRO A 59 50.37 -11.35 -23.33
C PRO A 59 49.75 -10.42 -24.39
N ASP A 60 49.66 -10.92 -25.63
CA ASP A 60 49.21 -10.19 -26.81
C ASP A 60 47.95 -10.80 -27.43
N CYS A 61 46.80 -10.28 -26.98
CA CYS A 61 45.48 -10.63 -27.53
C CYS A 61 45.04 -9.66 -28.64
N ALA A 62 45.93 -8.93 -29.32
CA ALA A 62 45.54 -8.04 -30.41
C ALA A 62 44.83 -8.78 -31.55
N SER A 63 45.22 -10.03 -31.81
CA SER A 63 44.56 -10.91 -32.79
C SER A 63 43.14 -11.33 -32.40
N ALA A 64 42.78 -11.19 -31.13
CA ALA A 64 41.47 -11.46 -30.55
C ALA A 64 40.77 -10.16 -30.08
N ASP A 65 41.08 -9.03 -30.73
CA ASP A 65 40.45 -7.71 -30.49
C ASP A 65 40.53 -7.26 -29.01
N GLU A 66 41.66 -7.52 -28.34
CA GLU A 66 41.88 -7.21 -26.92
C GLU A 66 40.77 -7.78 -26.01
N CYS A 67 40.31 -8.98 -26.34
CA CYS A 67 39.20 -9.65 -25.65
C CYS A 67 37.91 -8.82 -25.65
N SER A 68 37.75 -7.95 -26.65
CA SER A 68 36.67 -6.99 -26.85
C SER A 68 36.37 -6.13 -25.61
N GLY A 69 37.35 -5.95 -24.71
CA GLY A 69 37.18 -5.30 -23.40
C GLY A 69 36.26 -6.05 -22.44
N LYS A 70 35.91 -7.31 -22.73
CA LYS A 70 34.99 -8.18 -21.99
C LYS A 70 35.67 -9.41 -21.39
N GLY A 71 36.99 -9.42 -21.31
CA GLY A 71 37.78 -10.47 -20.67
C GLY A 71 39.17 -9.98 -20.28
N LEU A 72 39.96 -10.89 -19.72
CA LEU A 72 41.38 -10.69 -19.43
C LEU A 72 42.22 -11.46 -20.45
N CYS A 73 43.29 -10.84 -20.97
CA CYS A 73 44.26 -11.53 -21.82
C CYS A 73 45.24 -12.31 -20.93
N GLY A 74 45.26 -13.64 -21.07
CA GLY A 74 46.14 -14.51 -20.31
C GLY A 74 47.49 -14.71 -20.99
N LEU A 75 48.46 -15.24 -20.22
CA LEU A 75 49.86 -15.43 -20.64
C LEU A 75 50.07 -16.39 -21.82
N ASP A 76 49.01 -17.07 -22.26
CA ASP A 76 48.94 -17.95 -23.42
C ASP A 76 48.33 -17.26 -24.66
N ASP A 77 48.24 -15.92 -24.64
CA ASP A 77 47.63 -15.08 -25.68
C ASP A 77 46.15 -15.42 -25.95
N GLN A 78 45.47 -15.98 -24.94
CA GLN A 78 44.04 -16.31 -24.99
C GLN A 78 43.22 -15.39 -24.11
N CYS A 79 41.98 -15.14 -24.53
CA CYS A 79 41.03 -14.34 -23.79
C CYS A 79 40.24 -15.15 -22.76
N TYR A 80 40.30 -14.72 -21.51
CA TYR A 80 39.54 -15.25 -20.38
C TYR A 80 38.36 -14.33 -20.09
N CYS A 81 37.19 -14.69 -20.62
CA CYS A 81 36.02 -13.82 -20.64
C CYS A 81 35.42 -13.59 -19.24
N TYR A 82 34.96 -12.36 -19.00
CA TYR A 82 34.17 -12.02 -17.83
C TYR A 82 32.81 -12.74 -17.86
N ARG A 83 32.19 -12.90 -16.68
CA ARG A 83 30.93 -13.62 -16.54
C ARG A 83 29.86 -13.06 -17.48
N GLY A 84 29.31 -13.93 -18.32
CA GLY A 84 28.31 -13.56 -19.33
C GLY A 84 28.90 -13.27 -20.72
N TYR A 85 30.19 -13.51 -20.94
CA TYR A 85 30.84 -13.42 -22.26
C TYR A 85 31.63 -14.69 -22.57
N SER A 86 31.78 -15.02 -23.84
CA SER A 86 32.42 -16.25 -24.33
C SER A 86 32.96 -16.06 -25.76
N GLY A 87 33.57 -17.10 -26.31
CA GLY A 87 34.26 -17.04 -27.60
C GLY A 87 35.73 -16.64 -27.46
N THR A 88 36.50 -16.79 -28.54
CA THR A 88 37.96 -16.59 -28.53
C THR A 88 38.37 -15.13 -28.33
N SER A 89 37.46 -14.18 -28.57
CA SER A 89 37.62 -12.75 -28.32
C SER A 89 36.66 -12.21 -27.25
N CYS A 90 35.92 -13.05 -26.53
CA CYS A 90 34.90 -12.63 -25.56
C CYS A 90 33.76 -11.78 -26.12
N LEU A 91 33.52 -11.88 -27.42
CA LEU A 91 32.45 -11.16 -28.09
C LEU A 91 31.06 -11.78 -27.86
N ASP A 92 30.99 -13.09 -27.58
CA ASP A 92 29.72 -13.82 -27.50
C ASP A 92 29.07 -13.64 -26.12
N ALA A 93 28.07 -12.77 -26.02
CA ALA A 93 27.34 -12.51 -24.78
C ALA A 93 26.32 -13.63 -24.44
N SER A 94 26.34 -14.10 -23.20
CA SER A 94 25.29 -14.92 -22.60
C SER A 94 24.46 -14.06 -21.63
N TYR A 95 23.19 -13.88 -21.99
CA TYR A 95 22.27 -13.06 -21.22
C TYR A 95 21.63 -13.85 -20.08
N THR A 96 21.43 -13.18 -18.94
CA THR A 96 20.53 -13.65 -17.87
C THR A 96 19.19 -12.95 -18.04
N ASP A 97 18.14 -13.72 -18.32
CA ASP A 97 16.79 -13.21 -18.53
C ASP A 97 16.05 -13.02 -17.19
N TYR A 98 15.50 -11.84 -16.99
CA TYR A 98 14.50 -11.56 -15.95
C TYR A 98 13.16 -11.38 -16.64
N SER A 99 12.24 -12.32 -16.43
CA SER A 99 10.94 -12.32 -17.10
C SER A 99 9.80 -12.25 -16.09
N ALA A 100 8.96 -11.22 -16.23
CA ALA A 100 7.65 -11.15 -15.58
C ALA A 100 6.55 -11.86 -16.40
N CYS A 101 6.91 -12.57 -17.47
CA CYS A 101 5.97 -13.21 -18.40
C CYS A 101 5.53 -14.61 -17.97
N GLY A 102 4.99 -14.76 -16.76
CA GLY A 102 4.31 -16.01 -16.34
C GLY A 102 3.14 -16.37 -17.27
N TYR A 103 2.87 -17.68 -17.49
CA TYR A 103 2.00 -18.25 -18.55
C TYR A 103 1.73 -17.30 -19.75
N ARG A 104 2.83 -16.77 -20.33
CA ARG A 104 2.95 -15.84 -21.48
C ARG A 104 2.00 -14.64 -21.52
N CYS A 105 1.78 -13.96 -20.39
CA CYS A 105 0.79 -12.89 -20.27
C CYS A 105 -0.65 -13.44 -20.13
N THR A 106 -0.79 -14.63 -19.52
CA THR A 106 -1.98 -15.25 -18.90
C THR A 106 -3.18 -15.62 -19.80
N PHE A 107 -3.14 -16.03 -21.06
CA PHE A 107 -2.56 -17.24 -21.62
C PHE A 107 -2.64 -17.03 -23.15
N ASP A 108 -1.60 -16.45 -23.75
CA ASP A 108 -1.55 -15.91 -25.14
C ASP A 108 -2.43 -14.67 -25.42
N GLN A 109 -2.95 -14.02 -24.38
CA GLN A 109 -3.67 -12.74 -24.47
C GLN A 109 -2.74 -11.55 -24.74
N GLY A 110 -1.43 -11.77 -24.72
CA GLY A 110 -0.40 -10.80 -25.07
C GLY A 110 0.85 -11.45 -25.65
N ILE A 111 1.79 -10.63 -26.09
CA ILE A 111 3.10 -11.04 -26.57
C ILE A 111 4.12 -10.65 -25.50
N CYS A 112 4.95 -11.62 -25.08
CA CYS A 112 6.08 -11.36 -24.19
C CYS A 112 7.29 -10.93 -25.01
N GLU A 113 7.77 -9.71 -24.81
CA GLU A 113 8.88 -9.14 -25.57
C GLU A 113 9.92 -8.47 -24.66
N VAL A 114 11.14 -8.31 -25.18
CA VAL A 114 12.26 -7.69 -24.46
C VAL A 114 11.98 -6.20 -24.31
N SER A 115 11.90 -5.72 -23.07
CA SER A 115 11.67 -4.31 -22.76
C SER A 115 12.96 -3.53 -22.56
N ALA A 116 14.02 -4.17 -22.05
CA ALA A 116 15.30 -3.51 -21.82
C ALA A 116 16.46 -4.51 -21.82
N VAL A 117 17.62 -4.04 -22.27
CA VAL A 117 18.90 -4.76 -22.16
C VAL A 117 19.88 -3.85 -21.43
N ILE A 118 20.33 -4.28 -20.25
CA ILE A 118 21.29 -3.52 -19.42
C ILE A 118 22.47 -4.44 -19.11
N GLY A 119 23.58 -4.25 -19.82
CA GLY A 119 24.72 -5.17 -19.78
C GLY A 119 24.32 -6.56 -20.27
N ASN A 120 24.52 -7.59 -19.44
CA ASN A 120 24.13 -8.97 -19.73
C ASN A 120 22.77 -9.35 -19.13
N LEU A 121 21.96 -8.38 -18.70
CA LEU A 121 20.59 -8.59 -18.24
C LEU A 121 19.61 -8.20 -19.34
N ARG A 122 18.60 -9.05 -19.57
CA ARG A 122 17.45 -8.74 -20.43
C ARG A 122 16.17 -8.83 -19.62
N SER A 123 15.41 -7.75 -19.62
CA SER A 123 14.09 -7.67 -18.99
C SER A 123 13.00 -7.91 -20.03
N TRP A 124 11.96 -8.65 -19.65
CA TRP A 124 10.83 -8.95 -20.53
C TRP A 124 9.50 -8.44 -19.95
N HIS A 125 8.64 -7.88 -20.81
CA HIS A 125 7.31 -7.38 -20.43
C HIS A 125 6.20 -7.91 -21.37
N CYS A 126 4.96 -7.77 -20.92
CA CYS A 126 3.76 -8.18 -21.64
C CYS A 126 3.14 -7.03 -22.45
N ASN A 127 3.04 -7.22 -23.77
CA ASN A 127 2.29 -6.35 -24.66
C ASN A 127 0.91 -6.98 -24.95
N CYS A 128 -0.15 -6.41 -24.36
CA CYS A 128 -1.49 -7.00 -24.38
C CYS A 128 -2.21 -6.78 -25.72
N ARG A 129 -3.03 -7.76 -26.14
CA ARG A 129 -3.98 -7.58 -27.24
C ARG A 129 -5.08 -6.59 -26.83
N ALA A 130 -5.79 -6.00 -27.79
CA ALA A 130 -6.70 -4.87 -27.57
C ALA A 130 -7.77 -5.08 -26.47
N GLU A 131 -8.18 -6.32 -26.20
CA GLU A 131 -9.21 -6.65 -25.21
C GLU A 131 -8.66 -6.91 -23.79
N TYR A 132 -7.35 -6.80 -23.60
CA TYR A 132 -6.67 -7.12 -22.35
C TYR A 132 -5.74 -6.01 -21.90
N HIS A 133 -5.54 -5.88 -20.59
CA HIS A 133 -4.63 -4.88 -20.03
C HIS A 133 -4.05 -5.31 -18.67
N GLY A 134 -3.14 -4.48 -18.14
CA GLY A 134 -2.38 -4.74 -16.92
C GLY A 134 -1.08 -5.51 -17.16
N GLY A 135 -0.20 -5.52 -16.16
CA GLY A 135 1.18 -6.05 -16.31
C GLY A 135 1.30 -7.53 -16.72
N THR A 136 0.22 -8.31 -16.62
CA THR A 136 0.15 -9.73 -17.03
C THR A 136 -1.00 -10.02 -18.01
N CYS A 137 -1.62 -9.00 -18.60
CA CYS A 137 -2.78 -9.08 -19.50
C CYS A 137 -3.98 -9.88 -18.96
N SER A 138 -4.16 -9.93 -17.64
CA SER A 138 -5.21 -10.71 -16.98
C SER A 138 -6.52 -9.94 -16.76
N LYS A 139 -6.56 -8.65 -17.13
CA LYS A 139 -7.75 -7.80 -16.99
C LYS A 139 -8.45 -7.63 -18.33
N PHE A 140 -9.78 -7.70 -18.34
CA PHE A 140 -10.60 -7.58 -19.55
C PHE A 140 -11.00 -6.13 -19.83
N SER A 141 -11.02 -5.78 -21.10
CA SER A 141 -11.58 -4.53 -21.60
C SER A 141 -12.98 -4.78 -22.16
N CYS A 142 -13.95 -3.96 -21.76
CA CYS A 142 -15.32 -3.98 -22.28
C CYS A 142 -15.52 -2.75 -23.18
N SER A 143 -16.22 -2.87 -24.32
CA SER A 143 -16.32 -1.80 -25.33
C SER A 143 -16.82 -0.46 -24.78
N ASN A 144 -17.76 -0.50 -23.83
CA ASN A 144 -18.29 0.68 -23.13
C ASN A 144 -17.78 0.81 -21.68
N GLY A 145 -16.74 0.05 -21.31
CA GLY A 145 -16.17 0.06 -19.96
C GLY A 145 -17.18 -0.23 -18.85
N CYS A 146 -18.21 -1.03 -19.13
CA CYS A 146 -19.34 -1.29 -18.24
C CYS A 146 -20.01 0.00 -17.72
N ASN A 147 -20.08 1.03 -18.57
CA ASN A 147 -20.57 2.38 -18.24
C ASN A 147 -19.89 3.01 -17.00
N GLN A 148 -18.69 2.53 -16.64
CA GLN A 148 -17.99 2.90 -15.39
C GLN A 148 -18.84 2.61 -14.14
N ARG A 149 -19.75 1.61 -14.25
CA ARG A 149 -20.75 1.18 -13.26
C ARG A 149 -20.64 -0.33 -12.97
N GLY A 150 -19.53 -0.94 -13.37
CA GLY A 150 -19.24 -2.36 -13.14
C GLY A 150 -17.79 -2.70 -13.46
N HIS A 151 -17.39 -3.92 -13.08
CA HIS A 151 -16.12 -4.50 -13.48
C HIS A 151 -16.31 -5.34 -14.75
N CYS A 152 -15.36 -5.22 -15.67
CA CYS A 152 -15.29 -6.11 -16.83
C CYS A 152 -14.68 -7.45 -16.38
N ILE A 153 -15.48 -8.52 -16.37
CA ILE A 153 -15.07 -9.83 -15.86
C ILE A 153 -14.76 -10.85 -16.98
N ALA A 154 -15.17 -10.54 -18.21
CA ALA A 154 -14.75 -11.21 -19.44
C ALA A 154 -14.95 -10.24 -20.62
N ALA A 155 -14.52 -10.62 -21.83
CA ALA A 155 -14.73 -9.80 -23.04
C ALA A 155 -16.22 -9.45 -23.21
N ASN A 156 -16.54 -8.16 -23.08
CA ASN A 156 -17.91 -7.61 -23.10
C ASN A 156 -18.90 -8.24 -22.10
N VAL A 157 -18.39 -8.76 -20.97
CA VAL A 157 -19.23 -9.23 -19.85
C VAL A 157 -18.97 -8.36 -18.63
N CYS A 158 -20.01 -7.67 -18.20
CA CYS A 158 -19.97 -6.75 -17.07
C CYS A 158 -20.56 -7.37 -15.80
N SER A 159 -19.82 -7.26 -14.70
CA SER A 159 -20.32 -7.46 -13.35
C SER A 159 -20.67 -6.10 -12.75
N CYS A 160 -21.96 -5.79 -12.69
CA CYS A 160 -22.41 -4.47 -12.25
C CYS A 160 -22.21 -4.22 -10.76
N PHE A 161 -21.88 -2.97 -10.45
CA PHE A 161 -21.83 -2.48 -9.09
C PHE A 161 -23.23 -2.54 -8.45
N ARG A 162 -23.28 -2.67 -7.12
CA ARG A 162 -24.56 -2.63 -6.38
C ARG A 162 -25.36 -1.36 -6.72
N GLY A 163 -26.65 -1.53 -6.98
CA GLY A 163 -27.55 -0.45 -7.42
C GLY A 163 -27.57 -0.23 -8.94
N PHE A 164 -26.79 -1.01 -9.70
CA PHE A 164 -26.83 -1.02 -11.16
C PHE A 164 -27.14 -2.41 -11.70
N ARG A 165 -27.77 -2.46 -12.88
CA ARG A 165 -28.07 -3.70 -13.61
C ARG A 165 -28.04 -3.45 -15.13
N GLY A 166 -28.31 -4.50 -15.90
CA GLY A 166 -28.25 -4.48 -17.37
C GLY A 166 -27.06 -5.26 -17.89
N GLY A 167 -26.95 -5.40 -19.21
CA GLY A 167 -25.86 -6.14 -19.85
C GLY A 167 -24.52 -5.41 -19.77
N GLU A 168 -24.57 -4.08 -19.70
CA GLU A 168 -23.42 -3.18 -19.65
C GLU A 168 -23.48 -2.25 -18.43
N CYS A 169 -24.32 -2.55 -17.45
CA CYS A 169 -24.56 -1.73 -16.25
C CYS A 169 -25.15 -0.34 -16.54
N GLU A 170 -25.95 -0.27 -17.60
CA GLU A 170 -26.60 0.92 -18.11
C GLU A 170 -27.79 1.39 -17.25
N ILE A 171 -28.36 0.50 -16.44
CA ILE A 171 -29.56 0.76 -15.64
C ILE A 171 -29.15 1.10 -14.22
N ASP A 172 -29.42 2.34 -13.80
CA ASP A 172 -29.31 2.81 -12.42
C ASP A 172 -30.66 2.67 -11.73
N CYS A 173 -30.74 1.91 -10.64
CA CYS A 173 -31.98 1.77 -9.87
C CYS A 173 -32.24 2.95 -8.92
N GLY A 174 -31.30 3.89 -8.81
CA GLY A 174 -31.44 5.10 -8.00
C GLY A 174 -31.27 4.87 -6.49
N CYS A 175 -30.52 3.84 -6.09
CA CYS A 175 -30.42 3.44 -4.68
C CYS A 175 -29.47 4.30 -3.83
N GLY A 176 -28.88 5.36 -4.40
CA GLY A 176 -28.11 6.35 -3.67
C GLY A 176 -26.93 5.79 -2.87
N HIS A 177 -26.29 4.71 -3.32
CA HIS A 177 -25.20 4.01 -2.62
C HIS A 177 -25.58 3.24 -1.35
N HIS A 178 -26.88 3.07 -1.09
CA HIS A 178 -27.42 2.43 0.12
C HIS A 178 -28.42 1.31 -0.19
N GLY A 179 -28.25 0.64 -1.32
CA GLY A 179 -29.10 -0.49 -1.70
C GLY A 179 -28.68 -1.19 -2.99
N GLN A 180 -29.40 -2.27 -3.29
CA GLN A 180 -29.21 -3.12 -4.47
C GLN A 180 -30.45 -3.09 -5.38
N CYS A 181 -30.24 -3.29 -6.67
CA CYS A 181 -31.35 -3.51 -7.61
C CYS A 181 -31.99 -4.88 -7.36
N ASP A 182 -33.31 -4.93 -7.30
CA ASP A 182 -34.06 -6.15 -7.53
C ASP A 182 -34.29 -6.42 -9.03
N ALA A 183 -35.03 -7.49 -9.35
CA ALA A 183 -35.36 -7.87 -10.72
C ALA A 183 -36.27 -6.87 -11.46
N ASN A 184 -36.97 -5.99 -10.71
CA ASN A 184 -37.92 -5.01 -11.21
C ASN A 184 -37.35 -3.57 -11.23
N ASN A 185 -36.06 -3.41 -10.97
CA ASN A 185 -35.34 -2.12 -10.96
C ASN A 185 -35.67 -1.28 -9.72
N GLU A 186 -36.18 -1.92 -8.67
CA GLU A 186 -36.44 -1.27 -7.40
C GLU A 186 -35.26 -1.49 -6.45
N CYS A 187 -35.14 -0.60 -5.47
CA CYS A 187 -34.08 -0.68 -4.48
C CYS A 187 -34.46 -1.57 -3.30
N ILE A 188 -33.61 -2.56 -3.02
CA ILE A 188 -33.51 -3.25 -1.75
C ILE A 188 -32.49 -2.49 -0.91
N CYS A 189 -32.95 -1.73 0.08
CA CYS A 189 -32.10 -0.85 0.88
C CYS A 189 -31.30 -1.60 1.94
N ASP A 190 -30.11 -1.07 2.25
CA ASP A 190 -29.23 -1.56 3.31
C ASP A 190 -29.88 -1.37 4.70
N GLN A 191 -29.36 -2.04 5.73
CA GLN A 191 -29.86 -1.84 7.10
C GLN A 191 -29.72 -0.38 7.55
N GLY A 192 -30.74 0.14 8.24
CA GLY A 192 -30.82 1.56 8.62
C GLY A 192 -31.38 2.46 7.51
N TRP A 193 -31.69 1.91 6.34
CA TRP A 193 -32.29 2.60 5.20
C TRP A 193 -33.60 1.95 4.78
N ARG A 194 -34.55 2.77 4.32
CA ARG A 194 -35.83 2.33 3.79
C ARG A 194 -36.07 2.90 2.40
N LYS A 195 -36.96 2.26 1.65
CA LYS A 195 -37.38 2.74 0.34
C LYS A 195 -38.14 4.07 0.49
N SER A 196 -37.67 5.11 -0.18
CA SER A 196 -38.35 6.41 -0.19
C SER A 196 -39.60 6.38 -1.08
N ALA A 197 -40.58 7.23 -0.79
CA ALA A 197 -41.78 7.41 -1.60
C ALA A 197 -41.46 7.90 -3.04
N ASN A 198 -40.31 8.57 -3.21
CA ASN A 198 -39.85 9.07 -4.50
C ASN A 198 -38.87 8.11 -5.21
N GLY A 199 -38.69 6.90 -4.69
CA GLY A 199 -37.67 5.95 -5.15
C GLY A 199 -36.32 6.18 -4.48
N GLY A 200 -35.46 5.16 -4.51
CA GLY A 200 -34.18 5.15 -3.80
C GLY A 200 -34.28 4.84 -2.31
N CYS A 201 -33.16 5.00 -1.61
CA CYS A 201 -33.03 4.66 -0.19
C CYS A 201 -32.83 5.94 0.65
N GLU A 202 -33.69 6.13 1.64
CA GLU A 202 -33.60 7.21 2.64
C GLU A 202 -33.35 6.62 4.04
N TRP A 203 -32.89 7.43 4.99
CA TRP A 203 -32.72 6.97 6.37
C TRP A 203 -34.02 6.41 6.92
N ASP A 204 -33.95 5.18 7.43
CA ASP A 204 -35.08 4.61 8.14
C ASP A 204 -35.14 5.18 9.55
N CYS A 205 -35.88 6.28 9.68
CA CYS A 205 -36.15 6.92 10.96
C CYS A 205 -37.47 6.44 11.58
N SER A 206 -38.02 5.29 11.13
CA SER A 206 -39.22 4.71 11.74
C SER A 206 -38.91 3.79 12.92
N THR A 207 -37.68 3.29 13.01
CA THR A 207 -37.20 2.42 14.10
C THR A 207 -36.61 3.19 15.27
N VAL A 208 -36.64 4.52 15.23
CA VAL A 208 -36.08 5.43 16.24
C VAL A 208 -37.20 6.07 17.07
N ASP A 209 -36.85 6.55 18.27
CA ASP A 209 -37.81 7.21 19.17
C ASP A 209 -38.39 8.51 18.57
N SER A 210 -39.39 9.10 19.23
CA SER A 210 -40.14 10.28 18.76
C SER A 210 -39.29 11.56 18.54
N LEU A 211 -37.99 11.51 18.84
CA LEU A 211 -37.04 12.62 18.76
C LEU A 211 -36.43 12.78 17.36
N GLY A 212 -36.67 11.83 16.46
CA GLY A 212 -36.09 11.80 15.12
C GLY A 212 -34.79 11.01 15.07
N CYS A 213 -34.08 11.13 13.95
CA CYS A 213 -32.84 10.42 13.68
C CYS A 213 -31.70 11.40 13.42
N ILE A 214 -30.50 11.04 13.87
CA ILE A 214 -29.25 11.76 13.56
C ILE A 214 -28.40 11.04 12.50
N GLY A 215 -28.87 9.86 12.06
CA GLY A 215 -28.26 9.01 11.05
C GLY A 215 -29.18 7.83 10.71
N PRO A 216 -28.80 6.98 9.74
CA PRO A 216 -29.61 5.84 9.30
C PRO A 216 -29.85 4.84 10.45
N GLY A 217 -31.09 4.79 10.96
CA GLY A 217 -31.47 3.93 12.09
C GLY A 217 -30.97 4.39 13.47
N GLU A 218 -30.35 5.58 13.57
CA GLU A 218 -29.75 6.12 14.80
C GLU A 218 -30.69 7.14 15.45
N SER A 219 -31.08 6.91 16.72
CA SER A 219 -32.01 7.80 17.45
C SER A 219 -31.36 9.14 17.82
N ALA A 220 -32.12 10.23 17.69
CA ALA A 220 -31.75 11.54 18.20
C ALA A 220 -31.93 11.64 19.72
N CYS A 221 -31.22 12.58 20.34
CA CYS A 221 -31.27 12.81 21.79
C CYS A 221 -32.24 13.94 22.14
N ALA A 222 -32.98 13.80 23.25
CA ALA A 222 -33.92 14.80 23.74
C ALA A 222 -33.23 16.13 24.14
N GLY A 223 -31.94 16.06 24.44
CA GLY A 223 -31.08 17.20 24.71
C GLY A 223 -29.66 16.74 25.02
N CYS A 224 -28.66 17.48 24.53
CA CYS A 224 -27.26 17.15 24.74
C CYS A 224 -26.42 18.44 24.74
N THR A 225 -26.25 19.05 25.92
CA THR A 225 -25.67 20.41 26.03
C THR A 225 -24.14 20.40 26.03
N TYR A 226 -23.53 19.53 26.84
CA TYR A 226 -22.08 19.34 26.92
C TYR A 226 -21.73 17.87 26.72
N GLY A 227 -22.14 17.34 25.57
CA GLY A 227 -21.96 15.96 25.19
C GLY A 227 -22.18 15.75 23.71
N THR A 228 -21.98 14.50 23.27
CA THR A 228 -22.21 14.06 21.90
C THR A 228 -23.36 13.06 21.88
N CYS A 229 -24.32 13.22 20.97
CA CYS A 229 -25.48 12.33 20.89
C CYS A 229 -25.13 11.06 20.12
N VAL A 230 -25.23 9.90 20.76
CA VAL A 230 -24.92 8.60 20.14
C VAL A 230 -26.05 7.62 20.46
N ALA A 231 -26.71 7.07 19.43
CA ALA A 231 -27.81 6.11 19.55
C ALA A 231 -28.89 6.51 20.59
N GLY A 232 -29.35 7.76 20.57
CA GLY A 232 -30.39 8.29 21.46
C GLY A 232 -29.93 8.65 22.87
N ALA A 233 -28.66 8.41 23.21
CA ALA A 233 -28.07 8.76 24.50
C ALA A 233 -27.03 9.89 24.35
N CYS A 234 -27.09 10.89 25.24
CA CYS A 234 -26.06 11.93 25.29
C CYS A 234 -24.82 11.40 26.05
N GLN A 235 -23.70 11.25 25.34
CA GLN A 235 -22.40 10.91 25.92
C GLN A 235 -21.71 12.19 26.41
N CYS A 236 -21.63 12.36 27.72
CA CYS A 236 -21.12 13.60 28.31
C CYS A 236 -19.63 13.78 28.09
N TRP A 237 -19.22 15.01 27.77
CA TRP A 237 -17.82 15.40 27.80
C TRP A 237 -17.28 15.34 29.22
N ALA A 238 -15.95 15.22 29.35
CA ALA A 238 -15.30 15.13 30.66
C ALA A 238 -15.72 16.28 31.59
N GLY A 239 -16.03 15.94 32.84
CA GLY A 239 -16.53 16.91 33.83
C GLY A 239 -18.03 17.19 33.75
N TYR A 240 -18.76 16.67 32.76
CA TYR A 240 -20.21 16.79 32.66
C TYR A 240 -20.91 15.44 32.88
N HIS A 241 -22.14 15.47 33.37
CA HIS A 241 -22.93 14.27 33.66
C HIS A 241 -24.44 14.55 33.61
N GLY A 242 -25.24 13.48 33.75
CA GLY A 242 -26.70 13.50 33.63
C GLY A 242 -27.18 13.15 32.22
N ALA A 243 -28.48 12.88 32.06
CA ALA A 243 -29.04 12.39 30.80
C ALA A 243 -28.88 13.35 29.62
N SER A 244 -28.77 14.66 29.86
CA SER A 244 -28.52 15.69 28.85
C SER A 244 -27.13 16.34 28.93
N CYS A 245 -26.29 15.85 29.84
CA CYS A 245 -24.96 16.39 30.12
C CYS A 245 -24.94 17.87 30.49
N ALA A 246 -26.01 18.39 31.09
CA ALA A 246 -26.11 19.78 31.53
C ALA A 246 -25.44 20.05 32.89
N SER A 247 -25.17 19.02 33.69
CA SER A 247 -24.59 19.18 35.03
C SER A 247 -23.07 19.02 35.00
N ARG A 248 -22.34 19.97 35.61
CA ARG A 248 -20.88 19.92 35.72
C ARG A 248 -20.45 19.41 37.11
N ASN A 249 -19.50 18.49 37.14
CA ASN A 249 -18.80 18.04 38.35
C ASN A 249 -17.28 18.02 38.10
N ALA A 250 -16.59 18.98 38.70
CA ALA A 250 -15.15 19.16 38.59
C ALA A 250 -14.33 17.93 39.05
N SER A 251 -14.86 17.14 39.98
CA SER A 251 -14.20 15.92 40.47
C SER A 251 -14.18 14.79 39.42
N LEU A 252 -14.98 14.90 38.35
CA LEU A 252 -14.94 13.96 37.22
C LEU A 252 -13.88 14.33 36.17
N LEU A 253 -13.24 15.50 36.28
CA LEU A 253 -12.13 15.88 35.42
C LEU A 253 -10.86 15.18 35.87
N ALA A 254 -10.10 14.67 34.90
CA ALA A 254 -8.76 14.19 35.15
C ALA A 254 -7.93 15.33 35.76
N HIS A 255 -7.20 15.03 36.84
CA HIS A 255 -6.37 15.97 37.60
C HIS A 255 -7.10 17.11 38.33
N GLY A 256 -8.42 17.00 38.56
CA GLY A 256 -9.14 17.93 39.45
C GLY A 256 -8.99 19.40 39.07
N GLU A 257 -9.21 19.71 37.79
CA GLU A 257 -9.07 21.04 37.16
C GLU A 257 -7.64 21.56 36.92
N ALA A 258 -6.60 20.80 37.27
CA ALA A 258 -5.23 21.20 36.95
C ALA A 258 -5.03 21.36 35.44
N ALA A 259 -4.52 22.52 35.02
CA ALA A 259 -4.39 22.87 33.62
C ALA A 259 -3.11 22.28 33.01
N PHE A 260 -3.23 21.10 32.40
CA PHE A 260 -2.16 20.47 31.62
C PHE A 260 -2.37 20.69 30.12
N GLY A 261 -1.27 21.00 29.42
CA GLY A 261 -1.25 21.14 27.98
C GLY A 261 -0.67 19.92 27.27
N ILE A 262 -1.16 19.63 26.06
CA ILE A 262 -0.57 18.64 25.16
C ILE A 262 -0.35 19.21 23.76
N ASN A 263 0.77 18.81 23.17
CA ASN A 263 1.03 18.99 21.75
C ASN A 263 0.48 17.78 21.00
N VAL A 264 -0.46 18.01 20.08
CA VAL A 264 -1.04 16.95 19.25
C VAL A 264 -0.32 16.89 17.92
N ALA A 265 0.15 15.69 17.61
CA ALA A 265 0.65 15.26 16.31
C ALA A 265 -0.35 14.28 15.68
N LEU A 266 -0.22 14.02 14.38
CA LEU A 266 -1.07 13.05 13.68
C LEU A 266 -0.74 11.63 14.15
N THR A 267 -1.76 10.84 14.51
CA THR A 267 -1.61 9.40 14.80
C THR A 267 -2.56 8.60 13.93
N PRO A 268 -2.28 7.32 13.62
CA PRO A 268 -3.14 6.49 12.76
C PRO A 268 -4.60 6.32 13.26
N SER A 269 -4.86 6.58 14.55
CA SER A 269 -6.18 6.49 15.17
C SER A 269 -6.75 7.84 15.58
N THR A 270 -6.31 8.95 14.97
CA THR A 270 -6.87 10.28 15.28
C THR A 270 -8.28 10.47 14.70
N PHE A 271 -8.50 10.04 13.46
CA PHE A 271 -9.78 10.19 12.75
C PHE A 271 -10.44 8.83 12.54
N VAL A 272 -11.77 8.82 12.47
CA VAL A 272 -12.54 7.62 12.05
C VAL A 272 -12.48 7.43 10.53
N ASP A 273 -12.22 8.51 9.78
CA ASP A 273 -11.81 8.47 8.39
C ASP A 273 -10.28 8.35 8.31
N VAL A 274 -9.80 7.15 8.05
CA VAL A 274 -8.36 6.83 8.07
C VAL A 274 -7.63 7.32 6.83
N MET A 275 -8.35 7.78 5.79
CA MET A 275 -7.70 8.41 4.64
C MET A 275 -7.02 9.72 5.04
N LYS A 276 -7.53 10.42 6.05
CA LYS A 276 -6.93 11.65 6.60
C LYS A 276 -5.56 11.44 7.24
N THR A 277 -5.22 10.20 7.57
CA THR A 277 -3.92 9.80 8.11
C THR A 277 -3.09 9.01 7.11
N SER A 278 -3.51 8.98 5.84
CA SER A 278 -2.76 8.31 4.79
C SER A 278 -1.44 9.01 4.51
N ARG A 279 -0.51 8.26 3.91
CA ARG A 279 0.71 8.83 3.35
C ARG A 279 0.38 9.64 2.10
N ARG A 280 1.36 10.40 1.62
CA ARG A 280 1.28 11.00 0.29
C ARG A 280 1.14 9.91 -0.78
N TRP A 281 0.44 10.25 -1.86
CA TRP A 281 0.41 9.43 -3.07
C TRP A 281 1.83 9.16 -3.59
N THR A 282 2.04 7.95 -4.06
CA THR A 282 3.32 7.46 -4.56
C THR A 282 3.09 6.71 -5.85
N SER A 283 3.87 7.04 -6.88
CA SER A 283 3.81 6.34 -8.16
C SER A 283 4.48 4.97 -8.07
N ILE A 284 3.88 3.97 -8.68
CA ILE A 284 4.39 2.59 -8.80
C ILE A 284 4.11 2.06 -10.21
N TRP A 285 4.72 0.93 -10.56
CA TRP A 285 4.32 0.21 -11.77
C TRP A 285 2.97 -0.51 -11.52
N ASP A 286 2.07 -0.57 -12.49
CA ASP A 286 0.79 -1.30 -12.32
C ASP A 286 1.05 -2.80 -12.05
N ALA A 287 2.12 -3.36 -12.64
CA ALA A 287 2.55 -4.74 -12.41
C ALA A 287 2.91 -5.05 -10.95
N ASP A 288 3.28 -4.01 -10.19
CA ASP A 288 3.83 -4.14 -8.85
C ASP A 288 2.74 -4.36 -7.77
N THR A 289 1.50 -4.13 -8.12
CA THR A 289 0.33 -4.11 -7.22
C THR A 289 -0.20 -5.47 -6.74
N GLN A 290 0.47 -6.59 -7.05
CA GLN A 290 -0.02 -7.93 -6.69
C GLN A 290 0.15 -8.23 -5.19
N PRO A 291 -0.70 -9.08 -4.58
CA PRO A 291 -0.52 -9.54 -3.20
C PRO A 291 0.83 -10.23 -3.04
N GLY A 292 1.82 -9.50 -2.49
CA GLY A 292 3.15 -10.04 -2.21
C GLY A 292 4.38 -9.17 -2.46
N GLN A 293 4.31 -7.88 -2.84
CA GLN A 293 5.54 -7.06 -3.05
C GLN A 293 5.35 -5.59 -2.58
N PHE A 294 6.33 -4.87 -2.00
CA PHE A 294 7.80 -4.87 -2.21
C PHE A 294 8.67 -4.76 -0.95
N SER A 295 9.88 -5.31 -1.09
CA SER A 295 11.13 -4.54 -0.93
C SER A 295 12.21 -5.14 -1.84
N TYR A 296 12.48 -4.59 -3.04
CA TYR A 296 13.65 -4.99 -3.85
C TYR A 296 14.11 -3.93 -4.86
N GLN A 297 15.43 -3.76 -4.99
CA GLN A 297 16.06 -3.46 -6.30
C GLN A 297 17.47 -4.06 -6.41
N SER A 298 17.78 -4.66 -7.58
CA SER A 298 19.05 -5.30 -7.97
C SER A 298 19.31 -6.69 -7.38
N GLY A 299 18.28 -7.53 -7.24
CA GLY A 299 18.43 -8.87 -6.64
C GLY A 299 18.92 -8.84 -5.19
N THR A 300 18.90 -7.67 -4.56
CA THR A 300 19.36 -7.42 -3.18
C THR A 300 18.41 -6.42 -2.51
N VAL A 301 18.15 -6.60 -1.22
CA VAL A 301 17.35 -5.68 -0.39
C VAL A 301 18.19 -4.44 -0.07
N MET A 302 17.63 -3.25 -0.26
CA MET A 302 18.29 -1.96 -0.04
C MET A 302 18.64 -1.72 1.43
N TRP A 303 19.93 -1.54 1.70
CA TRP A 303 20.40 -0.46 2.56
C TRP A 303 21.59 0.22 1.89
N SER A 304 21.34 1.34 1.21
CA SER A 304 22.37 2.34 0.92
C SER A 304 21.76 3.74 1.01
N SER A 305 21.91 4.33 2.20
CA SER A 305 22.04 5.78 2.43
C SER A 305 21.05 6.75 1.75
N ARG A 306 19.74 6.45 1.76
CA ARG A 306 18.62 7.41 1.91
C ARG A 306 17.33 6.62 2.15
N GLN A 307 16.77 6.77 3.33
CA GLN A 307 15.75 5.89 3.90
C GLN A 307 14.30 6.18 3.43
N TYR A 308 14.07 6.74 2.23
CA TYR A 308 12.77 7.43 1.97
C TYR A 308 12.10 7.32 0.59
N GLU A 309 12.60 6.61 -0.41
CA GLU A 309 11.93 6.56 -1.72
C GLU A 309 11.21 5.23 -1.95
N TRP A 310 10.04 5.10 -1.32
CA TRP A 310 8.98 4.20 -1.77
C TRP A 310 8.44 4.74 -3.11
N GLY A 311 8.25 3.86 -4.11
CA GLY A 311 7.74 4.22 -5.45
C GLY A 311 8.73 4.02 -6.60
N ASN A 312 8.26 4.18 -7.84
CA ASN A 312 9.07 4.07 -9.06
C ASN A 312 9.69 5.40 -9.52
N GLY A 313 9.52 6.47 -8.75
CA GLY A 313 10.08 7.80 -9.02
C GLY A 313 9.41 8.58 -10.16
N GLN A 314 8.38 8.03 -10.81
CA GLN A 314 7.63 8.75 -11.84
C GLN A 314 6.80 9.90 -11.24
N ALA A 315 6.67 10.98 -12.00
CA ALA A 315 5.82 12.11 -11.62
C ALA A 315 4.34 11.67 -11.57
N ILE A 316 3.58 12.26 -10.64
CA ILE A 316 2.14 12.06 -10.52
C ILE A 316 1.47 13.33 -11.05
N THR A 317 0.62 13.19 -12.06
CA THR A 317 -0.15 14.32 -12.58
C THR A 317 -1.38 14.54 -11.71
N GLN A 318 -1.43 15.70 -11.06
CA GLN A 318 -2.50 16.09 -10.14
C GLN A 318 -3.07 17.48 -10.51
N ASP A 319 -4.31 17.75 -10.12
CA ASP A 319 -4.87 19.10 -10.17
C ASP A 319 -4.43 19.97 -8.96
N ALA A 320 -4.98 21.18 -8.86
CA ALA A 320 -4.64 22.13 -7.80
C ALA A 320 -5.04 21.64 -6.39
N ASP A 321 -6.05 20.76 -6.29
CA ASP A 321 -6.53 20.18 -5.04
C ASP A 321 -5.80 18.86 -4.70
N GLY A 322 -4.90 18.41 -5.58
CA GLY A 322 -4.10 17.20 -5.40
C GLY A 322 -4.78 15.92 -5.85
N TYR A 323 -5.87 15.98 -6.62
CA TYR A 323 -6.51 14.80 -7.18
C TYR A 323 -5.76 14.32 -8.42
N VAL A 324 -5.58 13.00 -8.56
CA VAL A 324 -4.87 12.40 -9.71
C VAL A 324 -5.73 12.50 -10.96
N THR A 325 -5.24 13.14 -12.01
CA THR A 325 -6.01 13.44 -13.24
C THR A 325 -5.61 12.59 -14.45
N SER A 326 -4.44 11.97 -14.42
CA SER A 326 -3.99 11.03 -15.46
C SER A 326 -2.96 10.04 -14.93
N LEU A 327 -2.82 8.91 -15.64
CA LEU A 327 -1.78 7.91 -15.41
C LEU A 327 -1.04 7.67 -16.74
N GLU A 328 0.29 7.59 -16.68
CA GLU A 328 1.11 7.12 -17.79
C GLU A 328 0.89 5.62 -18.07
N LYS A 329 1.37 5.15 -19.22
CA LYS A 329 1.30 3.72 -19.54
C LYS A 329 2.00 2.89 -18.46
N ASP A 330 1.33 1.84 -17.99
CA ASP A 330 1.80 0.93 -16.94
C ASP A 330 2.06 1.62 -15.57
N GLN A 331 1.58 2.84 -15.37
CA GLN A 331 1.65 3.56 -14.10
C GLN A 331 0.41 3.29 -13.25
N SER A 332 0.62 3.17 -11.94
CA SER A 332 -0.44 3.26 -10.94
C SER A 332 0.01 4.16 -9.80
N VAL A 333 -0.96 4.67 -9.05
CA VAL A 333 -0.68 5.57 -7.92
C VAL A 333 -1.24 4.96 -6.65
N ILE A 334 -0.40 4.79 -5.64
CA ILE A 334 -0.75 4.11 -4.40
C ILE A 334 -0.53 5.01 -3.19
N THR A 335 -1.38 4.87 -2.18
CA THR A 335 -1.13 5.37 -0.84
C THR A 335 -1.39 4.28 0.20
N LEU A 336 -0.88 4.48 1.41
CA LEU A 336 -1.00 3.58 2.53
C LEU A 336 -1.61 4.32 3.72
N THR A 337 -2.50 3.65 4.42
CA THR A 337 -2.99 4.09 5.73
C THR A 337 -2.99 2.93 6.73
N LEU A 338 -3.11 3.23 8.02
CA LEU A 338 -3.10 2.26 9.12
C LEU A 338 -1.91 1.30 9.08
N ARG A 339 -0.75 1.78 8.62
CA ARG A 339 0.47 0.98 8.53
C ARG A 339 1.31 1.13 9.78
N ASP A 340 1.97 0.04 10.17
CA ASP A 340 2.88 -0.02 11.31
C ASP A 340 2.21 0.21 12.68
N VAL A 341 0.94 -0.20 12.81
CA VAL A 341 0.13 -0.02 14.02
C VAL A 341 0.04 -1.27 14.90
N CYS A 342 0.59 -2.39 14.47
CA CYS A 342 0.51 -3.74 15.04
C CYS A 342 -0.78 -4.03 15.83
N LEU A 343 -1.87 -4.31 15.11
CA LEU A 343 -3.19 -4.64 15.70
C LEU A 343 -3.86 -3.50 16.51
N HIS A 344 -3.33 -2.28 16.50
CA HIS A 344 -3.97 -1.11 17.13
C HIS A 344 -4.97 -0.39 16.23
N ALA A 345 -5.34 -1.01 15.11
CA ALA A 345 -6.47 -0.61 14.28
C ALA A 345 -7.59 -1.65 14.38
N PRO A 346 -8.87 -1.23 14.39
CA PRO A 346 -9.99 -2.16 14.54
C PRO A 346 -10.07 -3.09 13.33
N LYS A 347 -10.03 -4.41 13.59
CA LYS A 347 -10.39 -5.40 12.57
C LYS A 347 -11.87 -5.25 12.23
N GLY A 348 -12.22 -5.34 10.95
CA GLY A 348 -13.60 -5.38 10.52
C GLY A 348 -13.83 -4.86 9.11
N ARG A 349 -15.09 -4.57 8.80
CA ARG A 349 -15.50 -4.01 7.52
C ARG A 349 -15.44 -2.49 7.56
N TYR A 350 -14.55 -1.94 6.76
CA TYR A 350 -14.43 -0.52 6.49
C TYR A 350 -15.31 -0.16 5.31
N VAL A 351 -15.86 1.05 5.33
CA VAL A 351 -16.64 1.59 4.22
C VAL A 351 -15.83 2.68 3.55
N VAL A 352 -15.46 2.46 2.30
CA VAL A 352 -14.81 3.46 1.45
C VAL A 352 -15.88 4.20 0.68
N THR A 353 -15.83 5.52 0.68
CA THR A 353 -16.63 6.37 -0.21
C THR A 353 -15.72 7.20 -1.09
N TYR A 354 -16.19 7.55 -2.28
CA TYR A 354 -15.46 8.40 -3.21
C TYR A 354 -16.41 9.01 -4.24
N ASP A 355 -16.01 10.17 -4.76
CA ASP A 355 -16.63 10.81 -5.91
C ASP A 355 -15.80 10.57 -7.18
N GLY A 356 -16.44 10.77 -8.33
CA GLY A 356 -15.77 10.67 -9.63
C GLY A 356 -15.82 9.27 -10.25
N ASP A 357 -15.17 9.13 -11.39
CA ASP A 357 -15.08 7.85 -12.10
C ASP A 357 -13.62 7.39 -12.23
N GLY A 358 -13.40 6.09 -12.05
CA GLY A 358 -12.08 5.50 -12.09
C GLY A 358 -12.08 4.07 -11.55
N GLU A 359 -10.90 3.56 -11.27
CA GLU A 359 -10.71 2.26 -10.63
C GLU A 359 -9.84 2.41 -9.38
N LEU A 360 -10.44 2.11 -8.23
CA LEU A 360 -9.76 1.94 -6.96
C LEU A 360 -9.59 0.45 -6.69
N ASP A 361 -8.38 0.09 -6.27
CA ASP A 361 -8.04 -1.25 -5.82
C ASP A 361 -7.45 -1.21 -4.40
N PHE A 362 -7.60 -2.31 -3.67
CA PHE A 362 -7.14 -2.43 -2.28
C PHE A 362 -6.31 -3.69 -2.09
N GLY A 363 -5.29 -3.59 -1.25
CA GLY A 363 -4.42 -4.72 -0.95
C GLY A 363 -3.80 -4.63 0.43
N PHE A 364 -2.67 -5.32 0.59
CA PHE A 364 -2.01 -5.57 1.88
C PHE A 364 -2.91 -6.35 2.84
N ASP A 365 -3.20 -5.81 4.02
CA ASP A 365 -4.04 -6.47 5.02
C ASP A 365 -5.55 -6.19 4.78
N ALA A 366 -5.87 -5.55 3.66
CA ALA A 366 -7.22 -5.17 3.25
C ALA A 366 -7.66 -5.96 2.01
N VAL A 367 -8.90 -6.46 2.03
CA VAL A 367 -9.49 -7.23 0.93
C VAL A 367 -10.82 -6.60 0.54
N PRO A 368 -11.02 -6.18 -0.73
CA PRO A 368 -12.32 -5.73 -1.20
C PRO A 368 -13.38 -6.82 -1.03
N ALA A 369 -14.49 -6.48 -0.37
CA ALA A 369 -15.59 -7.41 -0.09
C ALA A 369 -16.82 -7.15 -0.97
N ALA A 370 -17.11 -5.89 -1.28
CA ALA A 370 -18.20 -5.52 -2.17
C ALA A 370 -17.93 -4.19 -2.90
N PHE A 371 -18.34 -4.11 -4.17
CA PHE A 371 -18.20 -2.92 -5.00
C PHE A 371 -19.57 -2.30 -5.31
N GLN A 372 -19.65 -1.01 -5.08
CA GLN A 372 -20.75 -0.12 -5.44
C GLN A 372 -20.13 1.10 -6.12
N LYS A 373 -20.83 1.74 -7.08
CA LYS A 373 -20.33 3.01 -7.61
C LYS A 373 -20.19 3.98 -6.44
N GLY A 374 -19.06 4.66 -6.28
CA GLY A 374 -18.83 5.61 -5.19
C GLY A 374 -18.73 5.00 -3.78
N ARG A 375 -18.79 3.66 -3.64
CA ARG A 375 -18.65 2.98 -2.35
C ARG A 375 -18.02 1.59 -2.47
N ILE A 376 -17.02 1.29 -1.65
CA ILE A 376 -16.40 -0.04 -1.60
C ILE A 376 -16.37 -0.51 -0.15
N ASP A 377 -16.95 -1.66 0.13
CA ASP A 377 -16.80 -2.29 1.44
C ASP A 377 -15.50 -3.11 1.43
N VAL A 378 -14.61 -2.86 2.39
CA VAL A 378 -13.29 -3.49 2.49
C VAL A 378 -13.15 -4.20 3.83
N ASP A 379 -12.87 -5.51 3.80
CA ASP A 379 -12.58 -6.27 5.01
C ASP A 379 -11.09 -6.13 5.35
N PHE A 380 -10.80 -5.52 6.51
CA PHE A 380 -9.44 -5.29 6.99
C PHE A 380 -9.12 -6.22 8.16
N THR A 381 -8.03 -6.98 8.03
CA THR A 381 -7.51 -7.84 9.10
C THR A 381 -6.03 -7.55 9.31
N PRO A 382 -5.67 -6.66 10.26
CA PRO A 382 -4.28 -6.30 10.48
C PRO A 382 -3.48 -7.54 10.90
N THR A 383 -2.32 -7.72 10.29
CA THR A 383 -1.39 -8.82 10.61
C THR A 383 -0.25 -8.29 11.46
N CYS A 384 0.21 -8.98 12.51
CA CYS A 384 1.40 -8.53 13.23
C CYS A 384 2.06 -9.67 13.99
N ARG A 385 3.40 -9.66 14.04
CA ARG A 385 4.19 -10.57 14.88
C ARG A 385 4.75 -9.80 16.08
N ARG A 386 4.03 -9.88 17.19
CA ARG A 386 4.38 -9.16 18.43
C ARG A 386 5.75 -9.52 18.97
N GLU A 387 6.23 -10.73 18.68
CA GLU A 387 7.50 -11.28 19.16
C GLU A 387 8.73 -10.51 18.63
N CYS A 388 8.56 -9.76 17.55
CA CYS A 388 9.60 -8.95 16.93
C CYS A 388 9.17 -7.50 16.68
N TRP A 389 8.04 -7.07 17.26
CA TRP A 389 7.56 -5.69 17.15
C TRP A 389 8.28 -4.78 18.16
N PHE A 390 8.92 -3.74 17.64
CA PHE A 390 9.51 -2.59 18.35
C PHE A 390 10.64 -2.81 19.38
N ASP A 391 10.87 -4.01 19.94
CA ASP A 391 11.91 -4.21 20.99
C ASP A 391 13.17 -5.00 20.57
N LYS A 392 13.16 -5.65 19.39
CA LYS A 392 14.28 -6.46 18.86
C LYS A 392 14.66 -6.12 17.41
N ALA A 393 14.31 -4.92 16.96
CA ALA A 393 14.22 -4.60 15.55
C ALA A 393 15.57 -4.27 14.90
N GLY A 394 16.25 -5.31 14.42
CA GLY A 394 17.03 -5.23 13.18
C GLY A 394 16.15 -5.17 11.93
N TRP A 395 15.01 -4.44 11.96
CA TRP A 395 14.04 -4.30 10.85
C TRP A 395 13.73 -5.62 10.12
N LEU A 396 13.29 -6.64 10.86
CA LEU A 396 12.84 -7.89 10.26
C LEU A 396 11.55 -7.68 9.48
N ALA A 397 11.55 -8.04 8.19
CA ALA A 397 10.36 -8.02 7.35
C ALA A 397 9.23 -8.84 8.01
N TYR A 398 7.98 -8.39 7.83
CA TYR A 398 6.77 -9.04 8.34
C TYR A 398 6.57 -9.05 9.87
N CYS A 399 7.30 -8.21 10.61
CA CYS A 399 7.07 -8.04 12.05
C CYS A 399 5.94 -7.07 12.39
N SER A 400 5.57 -6.20 11.45
CA SER A 400 4.50 -5.22 11.58
C SER A 400 3.37 -5.52 10.58
N ASP A 401 2.20 -4.91 10.76
CA ASP A 401 1.14 -4.93 9.75
C ASP A 401 1.54 -4.15 8.51
N ASN A 402 0.88 -4.49 7.42
CA ASN A 402 1.08 -3.79 6.16
C ASN A 402 0.07 -2.65 5.94
N GLY A 403 -0.97 -2.56 6.79
CA GLY A 403 -2.04 -1.57 6.70
C GLY A 403 -2.97 -1.79 5.51
N ILE A 404 -3.64 -0.70 5.11
CA ILE A 404 -4.52 -0.66 3.94
C ILE A 404 -3.77 0.08 2.83
N GLY A 405 -3.52 -0.60 1.72
CA GLY A 405 -3.06 0.06 0.50
C GLY A 405 -4.21 0.38 -0.42
N ILE A 406 -4.21 1.59 -0.96
CA ILE A 406 -5.23 2.11 -1.87
C ILE A 406 -4.54 2.49 -3.16
N THR A 407 -4.93 1.86 -4.26
CA THR A 407 -4.32 2.06 -5.58
C THR A 407 -5.32 2.61 -6.57
N ILE A 408 -5.00 3.75 -7.17
CA ILE A 408 -5.68 4.27 -8.35
C ILE A 408 -5.05 3.60 -9.58
N ARG A 409 -5.87 2.81 -10.29
CA ARG A 409 -5.45 2.05 -11.48
C ARG A 409 -6.01 2.60 -12.79
N ARG A 410 -7.10 3.35 -12.71
CA ARG A 410 -7.71 4.04 -13.85
C ARG A 410 -8.29 5.35 -13.37
N VAL A 411 -8.11 6.38 -14.18
CA VAL A 411 -8.64 7.73 -13.95
C VAL A 411 -9.50 8.12 -15.14
N ASN A 412 -10.66 8.75 -14.87
CA ASN A 412 -11.37 9.52 -15.88
C ASN A 412 -10.93 10.99 -15.78
N PRO A 413 -10.15 11.53 -16.75
CA PRO A 413 -9.65 12.90 -16.66
C PRO A 413 -10.74 13.97 -16.64
N ALA A 414 -11.94 13.67 -17.17
CA ALA A 414 -13.07 14.60 -17.16
C ALA A 414 -13.83 14.59 -15.82
N ASN A 415 -13.64 13.55 -15.00
CA ASN A 415 -14.29 13.40 -13.70
C ASN A 415 -13.41 12.53 -12.77
N PRO A 416 -12.25 13.05 -12.31
CA PRO A 416 -11.28 12.25 -11.56
C PRO A 416 -11.82 11.82 -10.20
N LEU A 417 -11.23 10.74 -9.68
CA LEU A 417 -11.51 10.23 -8.34
C LEU A 417 -11.12 11.28 -7.29
N ARG A 418 -12.06 11.66 -6.44
CA ARG A 418 -11.89 12.68 -5.40
C ARG A 418 -12.67 12.32 -4.14
N ASN A 419 -12.46 13.08 -3.07
CA ASN A 419 -13.15 12.87 -1.79
C ASN A 419 -13.13 11.41 -1.32
N ILE A 420 -12.00 10.73 -1.50
CA ILE A 420 -11.83 9.34 -1.06
C ILE A 420 -11.79 9.36 0.47
N GLN A 421 -12.71 8.66 1.10
CA GLN A 421 -12.76 8.47 2.56
C GLN A 421 -12.73 6.98 2.86
N ILE A 422 -12.13 6.60 3.99
CA ILE A 422 -12.06 5.20 4.42
C ILE A 422 -12.53 5.17 5.87
N ILE A 423 -13.79 4.80 6.08
CA ILE A 423 -14.45 4.93 7.37
C ILE A 423 -14.33 3.63 8.16
N MET A 424 -13.88 3.75 9.41
CA MET A 424 -13.77 2.63 10.34
C MET A 424 -15.11 1.91 10.59
N PRO A 425 -15.06 0.62 10.97
CA PRO A 425 -16.26 -0.14 11.33
C PRO A 425 -17.06 0.56 12.43
N GLY A 426 -18.37 0.72 12.22
CA GLY A 426 -19.30 1.32 13.19
C GLY A 426 -19.42 2.84 13.13
N PHE A 427 -18.65 3.56 12.30
CA PHE A 427 -18.68 5.02 12.23
C PHE A 427 -19.29 5.60 10.96
N PHE A 428 -19.68 4.75 10.00
CA PHE A 428 -20.17 5.22 8.69
C PHE A 428 -21.36 6.19 8.80
N ALA A 429 -22.27 5.96 9.74
CA ALA A 429 -23.44 6.81 9.96
C ALA A 429 -23.09 8.19 10.57
N THR A 430 -21.99 8.31 11.32
CA THR A 430 -21.71 9.50 12.15
C THR A 430 -20.44 10.25 11.76
N HIS A 431 -19.58 9.68 10.92
CA HIS A 431 -18.23 10.19 10.63
C HIS A 431 -18.14 11.65 10.16
N GLU A 432 -19.18 12.17 9.49
CA GLU A 432 -19.22 13.57 9.05
C GLU A 432 -19.35 14.55 10.22
N HIS A 433 -20.15 14.18 11.23
CA HIS A 433 -20.38 14.98 12.43
C HIS A 433 -19.42 14.62 13.58
N GLU A 434 -18.90 13.40 13.58
CA GLU A 434 -17.98 12.85 14.57
C GLU A 434 -16.69 12.35 13.90
N PRO A 435 -15.85 13.26 13.35
CA PRO A 435 -14.70 12.85 12.54
C PRO A 435 -13.55 12.27 13.38
N PHE A 436 -13.52 12.52 14.68
CA PHE A 436 -12.45 12.08 15.58
C PHE A 436 -12.76 10.73 16.19
N HIS A 437 -11.75 9.88 16.29
CA HIS A 437 -11.90 8.59 16.94
C HIS A 437 -12.17 8.77 18.46
N PRO A 438 -13.13 8.04 19.06
CA PRO A 438 -13.46 8.19 20.48
C PRO A 438 -12.26 7.99 21.43
N TRP A 439 -11.39 7.00 21.18
CA TRP A 439 -10.15 6.84 21.95
C TRP A 439 -9.20 8.05 21.88
N PHE A 440 -9.13 8.74 20.75
CA PHE A 440 -8.32 9.96 20.63
C PHE A 440 -8.91 11.07 21.51
N LEU A 441 -10.21 11.31 21.43
CA LEU A 441 -10.90 12.27 22.30
C LEU A 441 -10.75 11.90 23.77
N LYS A 442 -10.90 10.62 24.12
CA LYS A 442 -10.73 10.10 25.49
C LYS A 442 -9.33 10.35 26.03
N ASN A 443 -8.31 10.25 25.18
CA ASN A 443 -6.94 10.59 25.56
C ASN A 443 -6.77 12.08 25.82
N LEU A 444 -7.43 12.93 25.03
CA LEU A 444 -7.38 14.39 25.16
C LEU A 444 -8.14 14.94 26.37
N GLU A 445 -9.15 14.23 26.89
CA GLU A 445 -9.93 14.64 28.08
C GLU A 445 -9.07 14.98 29.32
N ARG A 446 -7.80 14.54 29.34
CA ARG A 446 -6.85 14.80 30.43
C ARG A 446 -6.18 16.16 30.35
N PHE A 447 -6.35 16.88 29.25
CA PHE A 447 -5.65 18.13 28.97
C PHE A 447 -6.66 19.25 28.79
N SER A 448 -6.38 20.40 29.41
CA SER A 448 -7.19 21.61 29.29
C SER A 448 -6.77 22.49 28.11
N THR A 449 -5.55 22.28 27.61
CA THR A 449 -4.95 23.07 26.53
C THR A 449 -4.41 22.14 25.46
N VAL A 450 -4.87 22.30 24.22
CA VAL A 450 -4.42 21.52 23.08
C VAL A 450 -3.70 22.43 22.09
N ARG A 451 -2.46 22.07 21.73
CA ARG A 451 -1.71 22.73 20.66
C ARG A 451 -1.60 21.82 19.46
N PHE A 452 -2.15 22.28 18.33
CA PHE A 452 -2.25 21.53 17.07
C PHE A 452 -0.96 21.59 16.23
N MET A 453 0.15 21.04 16.74
CA MET A 453 1.49 21.19 16.15
C MET A 453 1.55 20.94 14.64
N ASP A 454 1.33 19.70 14.22
CA ASP A 454 1.46 19.32 12.80
C ASP A 454 0.33 19.88 11.96
N TRP A 455 -0.86 20.04 12.55
CA TRP A 455 -2.05 20.48 11.82
C TRP A 455 -2.06 21.98 11.52
N THR A 456 -1.33 22.78 12.30
CA THR A 456 -1.10 24.19 11.98
C THR A 456 0.25 24.42 11.30
N HIS A 457 0.96 23.35 10.91
CA HIS A 457 2.33 23.43 10.41
C HIS A 457 3.25 24.24 11.33
N ALA A 458 3.03 24.21 12.65
CA ALA A 458 3.80 25.01 13.60
C ALA A 458 5.30 24.60 13.69
N ASN A 459 5.66 23.47 13.09
CA ASN A 459 7.02 22.94 12.99
C ASN A 459 7.73 23.26 11.66
N SER A 460 7.08 23.92 10.69
CA SER A 460 7.75 24.26 9.44
C SER A 460 8.64 25.51 9.61
N GLU A 461 9.82 25.48 8.98
CA GLU A 461 10.78 26.59 8.98
C GLU A 461 10.29 27.85 8.21
N SER A 462 9.05 27.82 7.69
CA SER A 462 8.44 28.88 6.89
C SER A 462 7.80 29.99 7.72
N TRP A 463 8.15 30.17 8.99
CA TRP A 463 7.95 31.44 9.70
C TRP A 463 8.98 32.48 9.20
N GLN A 464 9.01 32.72 7.89
CA GLN A 464 9.71 33.87 7.32
C GLN A 464 8.87 35.12 7.55
N SER A 465 9.26 35.86 8.60
CA SER A 465 9.31 37.33 8.63
C SER A 465 8.11 38.17 8.21
N GLU A 466 6.87 37.74 8.38
CA GLU A 466 5.73 38.66 8.38
C GLU A 466 4.98 38.63 9.72
N GLY A 467 5.34 39.60 10.57
CA GLY A 467 4.41 40.22 11.52
C GLY A 467 3.67 39.33 12.52
N ALA A 468 4.34 38.43 13.23
CA ALA A 468 3.77 37.92 14.47
C ALA A 468 3.55 39.10 15.44
N PRO A 469 2.34 39.31 16.01
CA PRO A 469 2.17 40.28 17.09
C PRO A 469 3.03 39.80 18.25
N ARG A 470 4.14 40.52 18.50
CA ARG A 470 4.88 40.36 19.74
C ARG A 470 3.92 40.75 20.86
N THR A 471 3.40 39.76 21.60
CA THR A 471 2.80 40.03 22.90
C THR A 471 3.92 40.53 23.80
N ASN A 472 4.11 41.85 23.84
CA ASN A 472 4.95 42.47 24.85
C ASN A 472 4.40 42.07 26.21
N ARG A 473 5.18 41.29 26.95
CA ARG A 473 5.06 41.20 28.40
C ARG A 473 5.36 42.59 28.96
N SER A 474 4.32 43.36 29.24
CA SER A 474 4.23 44.31 30.35
C SER A 474 3.00 45.17 30.13
N GLU A 475 1.90 44.80 30.76
CA GLU A 475 1.06 45.78 31.45
C GLU A 475 0.17 45.04 32.47
N PRO A 476 0.06 45.55 33.72
CA PRO A 476 -0.66 44.87 34.78
C PRO A 476 -2.17 45.02 34.61
N CYS A 477 -2.90 44.01 35.08
CA CYS A 477 -4.36 44.06 35.22
C CYS A 477 -4.78 45.14 36.23
N ASP A 478 -5.83 45.89 35.90
CA ASP A 478 -6.80 46.49 36.85
C ASP A 478 -7.91 47.21 36.05
N PRO A 479 -9.14 47.31 36.59
CA PRO A 479 -10.10 46.28 36.97
C PRO A 479 -11.17 46.02 35.89
#